data_AF-A0A1I0BQF7-F1
#
_entry.id   AF-A0A1I0BQF7-F1
#
_cell.length_a   1.000
_cell.length_b   1.000
_cell.length_c   1.000
_cell.angle_alpha   90.00
_cell.angle_beta   90.00
_cell.angle_gamma   90.00
#
_symmetry.space_group_name_H-M   'P 1'
#
loop_
_entity.id
_entity.type
_entity.pdbx_description
1 polymer ?
#
loop_
_entity_poly.entity_id
_entity_poly.type
_entity_poly.pdbx_seq_one_letter_code
_entity_poly.pdbx_strand_id
1 'polypeptide(L)'
;MKRTIKSDRTISCQKYFLELAGTSILLIVAVVLLCSGMVLNPFRVAEVKREEDIKKAYQKHISYVKMTNQTLVFTRYYKMDSKGKAAYNCYMTTGFDTRYFVFIPVEGTADKDGKTIEKISNCDLVGRLCKDKRLMDTVASDYKVTTEHFIEECSVSQIIIDEAGAKRKEVLIIWIALFGLLSSYILYVLVVLFVNRGMGGKQNEKSKEQ
;
A
#
# COMPACT_ATOMS: atom_id res chain seq x y z
N MET A 1 16.71 -63.22 1.52
CA MET A 1 16.52 -61.93 0.82
C MET A 1 15.58 -61.05 1.66
N LYS A 2 16.12 -60.26 2.60
CA LYS A 2 15.36 -59.57 3.66
C LYS A 2 16.02 -58.22 3.99
N ARG A 3 16.11 -57.32 3.01
CA ARG A 3 16.73 -55.97 3.19
C ARG A 3 15.95 -54.80 2.57
N THR A 4 14.91 -55.02 1.78
CA THR A 4 14.26 -53.94 1.02
C THR A 4 13.15 -53.20 1.77
N ILE A 5 12.44 -53.82 2.71
CA ILE A 5 11.23 -53.23 3.32
C ILE A 5 11.56 -52.13 4.36
N LYS A 6 12.72 -52.19 5.02
CA LYS A 6 13.13 -51.18 6.01
C LYS A 6 13.57 -49.87 5.33
N SER A 7 14.15 -49.95 4.14
CA SER A 7 14.69 -48.82 3.38
C SER A 7 13.58 -47.85 2.93
N ASP A 8 12.48 -48.38 2.39
CA ASP A 8 11.37 -47.56 1.86
C ASP A 8 10.62 -46.77 2.95
N ARG A 9 10.45 -47.32 4.16
CA ARG A 9 9.82 -46.59 5.28
C ARG A 9 10.66 -45.40 5.75
N THR A 10 11.99 -45.55 5.82
CA THR A 10 12.89 -44.46 6.18
C THR A 10 12.93 -43.36 5.12
N ILE A 11 12.90 -43.72 3.82
CA ILE A 11 12.88 -42.76 2.71
C ILE A 11 11.56 -41.97 2.68
N SER A 12 10.43 -42.66 2.91
CA SER A 12 9.12 -42.03 3.01
C SER A 12 9.02 -41.08 4.20
N CYS A 13 9.49 -41.51 5.39
CA CYS A 13 9.50 -40.67 6.59
C CYS A 13 10.44 -39.46 6.47
N GLN A 14 11.59 -39.59 5.79
CA GLN A 14 12.49 -38.48 5.48
C GLN A 14 11.85 -37.47 4.52
N LYS A 15 11.13 -37.93 3.49
CA LYS A 15 10.40 -37.02 2.57
C LYS A 15 9.34 -36.21 3.30
N TYR A 16 8.54 -36.86 4.16
CA TYR A 16 7.55 -36.15 4.98
C TYR A 16 8.19 -35.15 5.94
N PHE A 17 9.33 -35.48 6.55
CA PHE A 17 10.03 -34.56 7.44
C PHE A 17 10.62 -33.37 6.70
N LEU A 18 11.15 -33.57 5.48
CA LEU A 18 11.67 -32.50 4.63
C LEU A 18 10.54 -31.58 4.12
N GLU A 19 9.40 -32.17 3.75
CA GLU A 19 8.19 -31.42 3.38
C GLU A 19 7.64 -30.63 4.57
N LEU A 20 7.61 -31.22 5.78
CA LEU A 20 7.17 -30.53 7.00
C LEU A 20 8.12 -29.38 7.39
N ALA A 21 9.43 -29.59 7.24
CA ALA A 21 10.44 -28.56 7.51
C ALA A 21 10.36 -27.42 6.48
N GLY A 22 10.24 -27.74 5.19
CA GLY A 22 10.09 -26.75 4.12
C GLY A 22 8.79 -25.94 4.25
N THR A 23 7.68 -26.61 4.61
CA THR A 23 6.40 -25.95 4.89
C THR A 23 6.49 -25.04 6.11
N SER A 24 7.14 -25.46 7.19
CA SER A 24 7.36 -24.63 8.39
C SER A 24 8.18 -23.37 8.09
N ILE A 25 9.22 -23.48 7.26
CA ILE A 25 10.03 -22.34 6.84
C ILE A 25 9.21 -21.35 6.00
N LEU A 26 8.41 -21.83 5.05
CA LEU A 26 7.50 -21.00 4.25
C LEU A 26 6.48 -20.25 5.12
N LEU A 27 5.93 -20.91 6.14
CA LEU A 27 5.01 -20.29 7.09
C LEU A 27 5.72 -19.18 7.89
N ILE A 28 6.94 -19.43 8.37
CA ILE A 28 7.75 -18.44 9.08
C ILE A 28 8.06 -17.25 8.19
N VAL A 29 8.45 -17.46 6.92
CA VAL A 29 8.70 -16.39 5.96
C VAL A 29 7.43 -15.57 5.70
N ALA A 30 6.27 -16.22 5.54
CA ALA A 30 4.99 -15.52 5.37
C ALA A 30 4.61 -14.69 6.61
N VAL A 31 4.80 -15.24 7.81
CA VAL A 31 4.57 -14.51 9.07
C VAL A 31 5.56 -13.35 9.22
N VAL A 32 6.83 -13.53 8.88
CA VAL A 32 7.82 -12.45 8.90
C VAL A 32 7.48 -11.35 7.90
N LEU A 33 6.99 -11.69 6.70
CA LEU A 33 6.52 -10.71 5.72
C LEU A 33 5.27 -9.97 6.19
N LEU A 34 4.31 -10.66 6.81
CA LEU A 34 3.11 -10.07 7.42
C LEU A 34 3.47 -9.14 8.59
N CYS A 35 4.33 -9.59 9.50
CA CYS A 35 4.83 -8.80 10.63
C CYS A 35 5.65 -7.60 10.14
N SER A 36 6.48 -7.76 9.10
CA SER A 36 7.22 -6.65 8.49
C SER A 36 6.27 -5.64 7.86
N GLY A 37 5.22 -6.10 7.17
CA GLY A 37 4.17 -5.22 6.63
C GLY A 37 3.38 -4.47 7.72
N MET A 38 3.15 -5.10 8.87
CA MET A 38 2.51 -4.46 10.04
C MET A 38 3.44 -3.47 10.76
N VAL A 39 4.72 -3.81 10.96
CA VAL A 39 5.70 -2.96 11.65
C VAL A 39 6.11 -1.76 10.79
N LEU A 40 6.27 -1.97 9.48
CA LEU A 40 6.56 -0.90 8.51
C LEU A 40 5.32 -0.10 8.10
N ASN A 41 4.18 -0.25 8.82
CA ASN A 41 2.86 0.29 8.49
C ASN A 41 2.96 1.48 7.51
N PRO A 42 2.85 1.22 6.19
CA PRO A 42 3.13 2.24 5.19
C PRO A 42 2.15 3.40 5.29
N PHE A 43 1.07 3.23 6.07
CA PHE A 43 -0.02 4.15 6.30
C PHE A 43 -0.05 4.77 7.68
N ARG A 44 1.10 4.99 8.33
CA ARG A 44 1.11 5.94 9.44
C ARG A 44 0.60 7.27 8.89
N VAL A 45 -0.56 7.69 9.40
CA VAL A 45 -1.16 8.98 9.12
C VAL A 45 -0.83 9.85 10.33
N ALA A 46 -0.05 10.91 10.12
CA ALA A 46 0.16 11.92 11.14
C ALA A 46 -0.99 12.94 11.09
N GLU A 47 -1.63 13.20 12.22
CA GLU A 47 -2.53 14.33 12.34
C GLU A 47 -1.71 15.62 12.41
N VAL A 48 -1.98 16.55 11.51
CA VAL A 48 -1.27 17.83 11.43
C VAL A 48 -2.02 18.86 12.26
N LYS A 49 -1.38 19.35 13.32
CA LYS A 49 -1.91 20.43 14.16
C LYS A 49 -1.07 21.70 14.07
N ARG A 50 0.15 21.58 13.55
CA ARG A 50 1.13 22.66 13.31
C ARG A 50 1.90 22.39 12.02
N GLU A 51 2.47 23.43 11.43
CA GLU A 51 3.29 23.31 10.22
C GLU A 51 4.48 22.35 10.39
N GLU A 52 5.13 22.39 11.54
CA GLU A 52 6.25 21.52 11.90
C GLU A 52 5.89 20.03 11.83
N ASP A 53 4.62 19.68 12.04
CA ASP A 53 4.17 18.29 12.01
C ASP A 53 4.29 17.71 10.59
N ILE A 54 4.12 18.51 9.55
CA ILE A 54 4.31 18.08 8.15
C ILE A 54 5.80 17.83 7.87
N LYS A 55 6.67 18.76 8.24
CA LYS A 55 8.14 18.63 8.06
C LYS A 55 8.67 17.42 8.83
N LYS A 56 8.21 17.25 10.08
CA LYS A 56 8.56 16.13 10.95
C LYS A 56 8.01 14.80 10.42
N ALA A 57 6.79 14.77 9.90
CA ALA A 57 6.22 13.59 9.26
C ALA A 57 7.07 13.17 8.05
N TYR A 58 7.43 14.12 7.18
CA TYR A 58 8.28 13.86 6.03
C TYR A 58 9.67 13.31 6.42
N GLN A 59 10.34 13.94 7.40
CA GLN A 59 11.66 13.49 7.89
C GLN A 59 11.63 12.13 8.59
N LYS A 60 10.54 11.80 9.27
CA LYS A 60 10.34 10.49 9.90
C LYS A 60 9.87 9.41 8.92
N HIS A 61 9.89 9.70 7.62
CA HIS A 61 9.37 8.82 6.57
C HIS A 61 7.92 8.38 6.81
N ILE A 62 7.12 9.24 7.45
CA ILE A 62 5.67 9.07 7.57
C ILE A 62 5.06 9.53 6.25
N SER A 63 4.54 8.56 5.51
CA SER A 63 4.07 8.80 4.15
C SER A 63 2.81 9.65 4.07
N TYR A 64 1.97 9.68 5.12
CA TYR A 64 0.64 10.27 5.05
C TYR A 64 0.37 11.29 6.16
N VAL A 65 -0.39 12.32 5.81
CA VAL A 65 -0.87 13.33 6.75
C VAL A 65 -2.38 13.49 6.67
N LYS A 66 -2.99 13.84 7.80
CA LYS A 66 -4.38 14.30 7.87
C LYS A 66 -4.40 15.77 8.29
N MET A 67 -5.06 16.62 7.51
CA MET A 67 -5.33 18.01 7.84
C MET A 67 -6.85 18.21 7.89
N THR A 68 -7.37 18.78 8.97
CA THR A 68 -8.81 18.99 9.16
C THR A 68 -9.20 20.43 8.88
N ASN A 69 -10.46 20.66 8.50
CA ASN A 69 -11.02 22.00 8.29
C ASN A 69 -10.22 22.88 7.30
N GLN A 70 -9.81 22.28 6.18
CA GLN A 70 -9.02 22.98 5.17
C GLN A 70 -9.91 23.71 4.17
N THR A 71 -9.36 24.79 3.62
CA THR A 71 -9.89 25.45 2.43
C THR A 71 -8.91 25.25 1.28
N LEU A 72 -9.42 24.82 0.15
CA LEU A 72 -8.69 24.51 -1.06
C LEU A 72 -9.16 25.45 -2.17
N VAL A 73 -8.21 26.06 -2.88
CA VAL A 73 -8.46 26.92 -4.03
C VAL A 73 -7.85 26.28 -5.26
N PHE A 74 -8.62 26.14 -6.33
CA PHE A 74 -8.17 25.52 -7.56
C PHE A 74 -7.06 26.37 -8.20
N THR A 75 -5.95 25.74 -8.58
CA THR A 75 -4.78 26.44 -9.12
C THR A 75 -4.75 26.45 -10.65
N ARG A 76 -5.74 25.82 -11.29
CA ARG A 76 -5.82 25.59 -12.75
C ARG A 76 -4.77 24.62 -13.30
N TYR A 77 -3.87 24.12 -12.47
CA TYR A 77 -2.99 23.02 -12.83
C TYR A 77 -3.71 21.68 -12.65
N TYR A 78 -3.31 20.70 -13.44
CA TYR A 78 -3.85 19.34 -13.38
C TYR A 78 -2.75 18.32 -13.72
N LYS A 79 -2.91 17.12 -13.20
CA LYS A 79 -2.07 15.97 -13.54
C LYS A 79 -2.84 15.11 -14.54
N MET A 80 -2.24 14.90 -15.70
CA MET A 80 -2.82 14.06 -16.76
C MET A 80 -2.55 12.57 -16.51
N ASP A 81 -3.45 11.71 -16.98
CA ASP A 81 -3.21 10.27 -17.14
C ASP A 81 -2.40 9.96 -18.41
N SER A 82 -2.10 8.68 -18.63
CA SER A 82 -1.41 8.19 -19.82
C SER A 82 -2.19 8.38 -21.13
N LYS A 83 -3.49 8.74 -21.06
CA LYS A 83 -4.37 9.00 -22.20
C LYS A 83 -4.52 10.51 -22.45
N GLY A 84 -3.77 11.36 -21.74
CA GLY A 84 -3.82 12.81 -21.88
C GLY A 84 -5.07 13.47 -21.28
N LYS A 85 -5.85 12.75 -20.46
CA LYS A 85 -7.01 13.31 -19.75
C LYS A 85 -6.59 13.80 -18.37
N ALA A 86 -7.21 14.88 -17.90
CA ALA A 86 -7.02 15.31 -16.51
C ALA A 86 -7.51 14.21 -15.55
N ALA A 87 -6.59 13.68 -14.75
CA ALA A 87 -6.88 12.65 -13.76
C ALA A 87 -7.00 13.25 -12.34
N TYR A 88 -6.23 14.31 -12.07
CA TYR A 88 -6.22 15.00 -10.79
C TYR A 88 -6.19 16.51 -10.99
N ASN A 89 -7.00 17.21 -10.22
CA ASN A 89 -7.00 18.66 -10.14
C ASN A 89 -6.02 19.10 -9.04
N CYS A 90 -5.23 20.13 -9.32
CA CYS A 90 -4.32 20.72 -8.35
C CYS A 90 -5.02 21.87 -7.62
N TYR A 91 -5.02 21.81 -6.31
CA TYR A 91 -5.50 22.84 -5.42
C TYR A 91 -4.35 23.40 -4.60
N MET A 92 -4.57 24.55 -3.99
CA MET A 92 -3.69 25.10 -2.99
C MET A 92 -4.45 25.28 -1.69
N THR A 93 -3.84 24.84 -0.60
CA THR A 93 -4.31 25.11 0.75
C THR A 93 -3.27 25.89 1.53
N THR A 94 -3.70 26.65 2.53
CA THR A 94 -2.82 27.40 3.42
C THR A 94 -2.88 26.76 4.80
N GLY A 95 -1.77 26.21 5.26
CA GLY A 95 -1.62 25.69 6.62
C GLY A 95 -0.75 26.64 7.42
N PHE A 96 -1.33 27.31 8.42
CA PHE A 96 -0.65 28.33 9.24
C PHE A 96 -0.14 29.47 8.35
N ASP A 97 1.14 29.47 7.99
CA ASP A 97 1.77 30.50 7.15
C ASP A 97 2.32 29.95 5.81
N THR A 98 2.24 28.63 5.59
CA THR A 98 2.81 27.97 4.42
C THR A 98 1.70 27.45 3.50
N ARG A 99 1.88 27.67 2.20
CA ARG A 99 0.98 27.15 1.16
C ARG A 99 1.45 25.80 0.66
N TYR A 100 0.51 24.89 0.44
CA TYR A 100 0.76 23.53 -0.03
C TYR A 100 -0.07 23.26 -1.28
N PHE A 101 0.57 22.70 -2.31
CA PHE A 101 -0.17 22.10 -3.42
C PHE A 101 -0.76 20.77 -3.01
N VAL A 102 -2.00 20.55 -3.45
CA VAL A 102 -2.81 19.39 -3.11
C VAL A 102 -3.38 18.80 -4.39
N PHE A 103 -3.10 17.54 -4.68
CA PHE A 103 -3.70 16.84 -5.82
C PHE A 103 -4.92 16.03 -5.37
N ILE A 104 -6.06 16.29 -6.01
CA ILE A 104 -7.33 15.63 -5.70
C ILE A 104 -7.89 14.98 -6.98
N PRO A 105 -8.39 13.73 -6.94
CA PRO A 105 -8.99 13.08 -8.10
C PRO A 105 -10.13 13.89 -8.71
N VAL A 106 -10.18 13.96 -10.05
CA VAL A 106 -11.22 14.70 -10.78
C VAL A 106 -12.62 14.23 -10.39
N GLU A 107 -12.81 12.92 -10.18
CA GLU A 107 -14.07 12.31 -9.72
C GLU A 107 -14.67 12.95 -8.45
N GLY A 108 -13.83 13.50 -7.56
CA GLY A 108 -14.26 14.10 -6.30
C GLY A 108 -14.33 15.64 -6.33
N THR A 109 -14.11 16.26 -7.49
CA THR A 109 -13.93 17.72 -7.59
C THR A 109 -14.75 18.36 -8.70
N ALA A 110 -15.72 17.63 -9.24
CA ALA A 110 -16.70 18.16 -10.18
C ALA A 110 -17.97 18.62 -9.44
N ASP A 111 -18.54 19.74 -9.87
CA ASP A 111 -19.86 20.19 -9.44
C ASP A 111 -20.99 19.42 -10.15
N LYS A 112 -22.24 19.80 -9.89
CA LYS A 112 -23.43 19.16 -10.47
C LYS A 112 -23.47 19.26 -12.00
N ASP A 113 -22.77 20.24 -12.58
CA ASP A 113 -22.71 20.50 -14.01
C ASP A 113 -21.45 19.90 -14.65
N GLY A 114 -20.64 19.16 -13.88
CA GLY A 114 -19.41 18.51 -14.33
C GLY A 114 -18.21 19.45 -14.45
N LYS A 115 -18.29 20.68 -13.92
CA LYS A 115 -17.18 21.65 -13.90
C LYS A 115 -16.34 21.49 -12.63
N THR A 116 -15.04 21.80 -12.73
CA THR A 116 -14.16 21.77 -11.57
C THR A 116 -14.60 22.80 -10.53
N ILE A 117 -14.72 22.36 -9.28
CA ILE A 117 -15.06 23.22 -8.14
C ILE A 117 -13.88 24.16 -7.86
N GLU A 118 -14.08 25.47 -8.05
CA GLU A 118 -13.02 26.48 -7.85
C GLU A 118 -12.54 26.58 -6.39
N LYS A 119 -13.44 26.33 -5.42
CA LYS A 119 -13.13 26.41 -4.00
C LYS A 119 -13.86 25.34 -3.19
N ILE A 120 -13.10 24.53 -2.46
CA ILE A 120 -13.61 23.51 -1.54
C ILE A 120 -13.30 24.00 -0.13
N SER A 121 -14.32 24.12 0.73
CA SER A 121 -14.17 24.63 2.10
C SER A 121 -14.58 23.57 3.12
N ASN A 122 -14.03 23.68 4.34
CA ASN A 122 -14.30 22.79 5.48
C ASN A 122 -14.09 21.29 5.15
N CYS A 123 -13.07 20.98 4.36
CA CYS A 123 -12.76 19.59 4.00
C CYS A 123 -11.67 19.00 4.91
N ASP A 124 -11.81 17.72 5.21
CA ASP A 124 -10.76 16.92 5.81
C ASP A 124 -9.90 16.30 4.72
N LEU A 125 -8.64 16.68 4.66
CA LEU A 125 -7.66 16.19 3.69
C LEU A 125 -6.86 15.03 4.30
N VAL A 126 -6.75 13.93 3.57
CA VAL A 126 -5.78 12.87 3.86
C VAL A 126 -4.96 12.62 2.61
N GLY A 127 -3.66 12.91 2.65
CA GLY A 127 -2.81 12.79 1.47
C GLY A 127 -1.40 12.32 1.78
N ARG A 128 -0.74 11.81 0.74
CA ARG A 128 0.66 11.38 0.80
C ARG A 128 1.58 12.59 0.67
N LEU A 129 2.61 12.66 1.51
CA LEU A 129 3.66 13.66 1.35
C LEU A 129 4.64 13.24 0.24
N CYS A 130 4.83 14.09 -0.75
CA CYS A 130 5.85 13.91 -1.78
C CYS A 130 6.41 15.24 -2.27
N LYS A 131 7.43 15.19 -3.13
CA LYS A 131 7.93 16.37 -3.86
C LYS A 131 7.59 16.19 -5.33
N ASP A 132 7.22 17.28 -5.99
CA ASP A 132 7.02 17.30 -7.44
C ASP A 132 7.79 18.48 -8.03
N LYS A 133 9.01 18.18 -8.49
CA LYS A 133 9.89 19.18 -9.09
C LYS A 133 9.28 19.74 -10.39
N ARG A 134 8.61 18.90 -11.18
CA ARG A 134 8.04 19.32 -12.47
C ARG A 134 6.90 20.30 -12.27
N LEU A 135 6.03 20.05 -11.28
CA LEU A 135 5.00 21.02 -10.89
C LEU A 135 5.64 22.35 -10.50
N MET A 136 6.61 22.31 -9.58
CA MET A 136 7.25 23.53 -9.08
C MET A 136 7.93 24.34 -10.19
N ASP A 137 8.68 23.67 -11.07
CA ASP A 137 9.34 24.30 -12.21
C ASP A 137 8.33 24.88 -13.21
N THR A 138 7.20 24.19 -13.43
CA THR A 138 6.11 24.69 -14.31
C THR A 138 5.48 25.94 -13.74
N VAL A 139 5.12 25.92 -12.45
CA VAL A 139 4.52 27.08 -11.79
C VAL A 139 5.51 28.24 -11.78
N ALA A 140 6.76 28.02 -11.35
CA ALA A 140 7.77 29.07 -11.33
C ALA A 140 8.00 29.71 -12.72
N SER A 141 8.01 28.89 -13.77
CA SER A 141 8.09 29.35 -15.16
C SER A 141 6.91 30.23 -15.56
N ASP A 142 5.68 29.90 -15.16
CA ASP A 142 4.50 30.72 -15.45
C ASP A 142 4.57 32.10 -14.77
N TYR A 143 5.21 32.16 -13.60
CA TYR A 143 5.52 33.42 -12.90
C TYR A 143 6.82 34.08 -13.36
N LYS A 144 7.54 33.49 -14.33
CA LYS A 144 8.84 33.97 -14.86
C LYS A 144 9.93 34.12 -13.79
N VAL A 145 9.92 33.24 -12.79
CA VAL A 145 10.90 33.21 -11.69
C VAL A 145 11.55 31.83 -11.57
N THR A 146 12.61 31.72 -10.77
CA THR A 146 13.17 30.40 -10.44
C THR A 146 12.30 29.71 -9.38
N THR A 147 12.39 28.38 -9.34
CA THR A 147 11.68 27.56 -8.34
C THR A 147 12.01 27.97 -6.91
N GLU A 148 13.28 28.25 -6.63
CA GLU A 148 13.75 28.70 -5.31
C GLU A 148 13.12 30.03 -4.92
N HIS A 149 13.13 31.01 -5.84
CA HIS A 149 12.53 32.32 -5.62
C HIS A 149 11.02 32.24 -5.42
N PHE A 150 10.33 31.40 -6.19
CA PHE A 150 8.89 31.16 -6.04
C PHE A 150 8.55 30.60 -4.66
N ILE A 151 9.31 29.61 -4.19
CA ILE A 151 9.13 28.99 -2.88
C ILE A 151 9.30 30.01 -1.75
N GLU A 152 10.34 30.84 -1.83
CA GLU A 152 10.67 31.82 -0.80
C GLU A 152 9.67 32.98 -0.77
N GLU A 153 9.44 33.66 -1.90
CA GLU A 153 8.56 34.83 -1.94
C GLU A 153 7.09 34.49 -1.73
N CYS A 154 6.62 33.37 -2.29
CA CYS A 154 5.21 32.99 -2.20
C CYS A 154 4.90 32.13 -0.97
N SER A 155 5.91 31.85 -0.12
CA SER A 155 5.79 30.97 1.06
C SER A 155 5.15 29.61 0.71
N VAL A 156 5.62 29.01 -0.40
CA VAL A 156 5.08 27.74 -0.91
C VAL A 156 6.01 26.60 -0.52
N SER A 157 5.46 25.56 0.09
CA SER A 157 6.21 24.35 0.46
C SER A 157 6.66 23.54 -0.77
N GLN A 158 7.92 23.10 -0.76
CA GLN A 158 8.42 22.07 -1.71
C GLN A 158 7.69 20.72 -1.58
N ILE A 159 7.16 20.43 -0.39
CA ILE A 159 6.37 19.24 -0.11
C ILE A 159 4.94 19.51 -0.56
N ILE A 160 4.42 18.61 -1.38
CA ILE A 160 3.04 18.59 -1.85
C ILE A 160 2.27 17.47 -1.16
N ILE A 161 0.94 17.57 -1.19
CA ILE A 161 0.02 16.61 -0.59
C ILE A 161 -0.76 15.91 -1.70
N ASP A 162 -0.46 14.63 -1.93
CA ASP A 162 -1.06 13.84 -3.00
C ASP A 162 -2.14 12.88 -2.44
N GLU A 163 -3.41 13.25 -2.57
CA GLU A 163 -4.54 12.39 -2.16
C GLU A 163 -4.69 11.17 -3.08
N ALA A 164 -4.24 11.26 -4.34
CA ALA A 164 -4.22 10.11 -5.25
C ALA A 164 -3.30 9.00 -4.72
N GLY A 165 -2.14 9.40 -4.20
CA GLY A 165 -1.19 8.51 -3.53
C GLY A 165 -1.71 7.89 -2.22
N ALA A 166 -2.82 8.39 -1.68
CA ALA A 166 -3.52 7.82 -0.52
C ALA A 166 -4.53 6.74 -0.89
N LYS A 167 -5.05 6.73 -2.13
CA LYS A 167 -5.98 5.69 -2.60
C LYS A 167 -5.27 4.38 -2.93
N ARG A 168 -4.96 3.64 -1.86
CA ARG A 168 -4.89 2.19 -1.60
C ARG A 168 -5.31 1.14 -2.66
N LYS A 169 -5.27 1.35 -3.98
CA LYS A 169 -5.49 0.23 -4.93
C LYS A 169 -4.29 -0.73 -4.96
N GLU A 170 -3.07 -0.20 -5.00
CA GLU A 170 -1.86 -1.03 -5.04
C GLU A 170 -1.66 -1.84 -3.75
N VAL A 171 -2.08 -1.30 -2.62
CA VAL A 171 -1.88 -1.97 -1.33
C VAL A 171 -3.00 -2.94 -0.99
N LEU A 172 -4.24 -2.69 -1.43
CA LEU A 172 -5.28 -3.72 -1.39
C LEU A 172 -4.86 -4.93 -2.24
N ILE A 173 -4.24 -4.72 -3.40
CA ILE A 173 -3.70 -5.80 -4.25
C ILE A 173 -2.59 -6.57 -3.52
N ILE A 174 -1.66 -5.88 -2.86
CA ILE A 174 -0.60 -6.53 -2.08
C ILE A 174 -1.20 -7.39 -0.95
N TRP A 175 -2.18 -6.86 -0.21
CA TRP A 175 -2.86 -7.62 0.85
C TRP A 175 -3.66 -8.80 0.29
N ILE A 176 -4.41 -8.62 -0.80
CA ILE A 176 -5.16 -9.70 -1.46
C ILE A 176 -4.21 -10.80 -1.96
N ALA A 177 -3.07 -10.43 -2.55
CA ALA A 177 -2.08 -11.39 -3.01
C ALA A 177 -1.48 -12.18 -1.83
N LEU A 178 -1.15 -11.51 -0.73
CA LEU A 178 -0.68 -12.14 0.51
C LEU A 178 -1.72 -13.10 1.10
N PHE A 179 -2.99 -12.68 1.21
CA PHE A 179 -4.07 -13.53 1.70
C PHE A 179 -4.36 -14.71 0.75
N GLY A 180 -4.27 -14.52 -0.56
CA GLY A 180 -4.42 -15.57 -1.55
C GLY A 180 -3.31 -16.62 -1.49
N LEU A 181 -2.07 -16.17 -1.26
CA LEU A 181 -0.94 -17.08 -1.09
C LEU A 181 -1.04 -17.86 0.23
N LEU A 182 -1.51 -17.22 1.31
CA LEU A 182 -1.73 -17.89 2.58
C LEU A 182 -2.88 -18.92 2.51
N SER A 183 -3.98 -18.58 1.84
CA SER A 183 -5.15 -19.47 1.73
C SER A 183 -4.88 -20.68 0.84
N SER A 184 -4.21 -20.50 -0.29
CA SER A 184 -3.79 -21.60 -1.17
C SER A 184 -2.84 -22.57 -0.46
N TYR A 185 -1.95 -22.05 0.39
CA TYR A 185 -1.06 -22.86 1.21
C TYR A 185 -1.81 -23.67 2.28
N ILE A 186 -2.78 -23.07 2.99
CA ILE A 186 -3.64 -23.80 3.95
C ILE A 186 -4.39 -24.92 3.23
N LEU A 187 -4.90 -24.66 2.03
CA LEU A 187 -5.63 -25.65 1.22
C LEU A 187 -4.72 -26.83 0.82
N TYR A 188 -3.48 -26.55 0.42
CA TYR A 188 -2.48 -27.58 0.12
C TYR A 188 -2.20 -28.47 1.34
N VAL A 189 -1.97 -27.88 2.52
CA VAL A 189 -1.75 -28.63 3.76
C VAL A 189 -2.95 -29.51 4.10
N LEU A 190 -4.17 -29.00 3.96
CA LEU A 190 -5.40 -29.78 4.17
C LEU A 190 -5.49 -30.96 3.19
N VAL A 191 -5.24 -30.74 1.90
CA VAL A 191 -5.27 -31.81 0.88
C VAL A 191 -4.25 -32.90 1.23
N VAL A 192 -3.01 -32.53 1.56
CA VAL A 192 -1.97 -33.50 1.94
C VAL A 192 -2.36 -34.28 3.19
N LEU A 193 -2.95 -33.63 4.20
CA LEU A 193 -3.42 -34.29 5.43
C LEU A 193 -4.60 -35.25 5.16
N PHE A 194 -5.55 -34.87 4.31
CA PHE A 194 -6.71 -35.69 3.98
C PHE A 194 -6.36 -36.87 3.06
N VAL A 195 -5.50 -36.66 2.06
CA VAL A 195 -5.00 -37.73 1.17
C VAL A 195 -4.18 -38.74 1.98
N ASN A 196 -3.32 -38.29 2.91
CA ASN A 196 -2.58 -39.21 3.79
C ASN A 196 -3.48 -39.96 4.78
N ARG A 197 -4.62 -39.39 5.21
CA ARG A 197 -5.60 -40.12 6.02
C ARG A 197 -6.34 -41.22 5.23
N GLY A 198 -6.60 -41.00 3.94
CA GLY A 198 -7.26 -41.99 3.07
C GLY A 198 -6.42 -43.24 2.77
N MET A 199 -5.10 -43.16 2.84
CA MET A 199 -4.20 -44.29 2.57
C MET A 199 -3.91 -45.20 3.78
N GLY A 200 -4.29 -44.80 5.00
CA GLY A 200 -4.04 -45.59 6.21
C GLY A 200 -5.11 -46.64 6.56
N GLY A 201 -6.22 -46.70 5.81
CA GLY A 201 -7.44 -47.43 6.22
C GLY A 201 -7.68 -48.81 5.60
N LYS A 202 -6.81 -49.34 4.73
CA LYS A 202 -7.07 -50.62 4.03
C LYS A 202 -5.97 -51.67 4.22
N GLN A 203 -5.52 -51.92 5.45
CA GLN A 203 -4.56 -53.00 5.67
C GLN A 203 -4.81 -53.89 6.91
N ASN A 204 -6.04 -53.97 7.42
CA ASN A 204 -6.37 -54.83 8.55
C ASN A 204 -7.71 -55.59 8.41
N GLU A 205 -7.99 -56.14 7.23
CA GLU A 205 -9.02 -57.19 7.09
C GLU A 205 -8.52 -58.22 6.07
N LYS A 206 -7.69 -59.18 6.51
CA LYS A 206 -7.48 -60.52 5.89
C LYS A 206 -6.48 -61.37 6.69
N SER A 207 -6.61 -61.40 8.02
CA SER A 207 -5.85 -62.33 8.86
C SER A 207 -6.66 -62.78 10.07
N LYS A 208 -7.89 -63.24 9.83
CA LYS A 208 -8.68 -64.04 10.76
C LYS A 208 -9.58 -64.96 9.94
N GLU A 209 -8.98 -66.00 9.38
CA GLU A 209 -9.65 -67.26 9.02
C GLU A 209 -8.55 -68.27 8.71
N GLN A 210 -8.05 -68.90 9.77
CA GLN A 210 -7.45 -70.23 9.79
C GLN A 210 -7.67 -70.81 11.18
#